data_AF-A0A962EG77-F1
#
_entry.id   AF-A0A962EG77-F1
#
_cell.length_a   1.000
_cell.length_b   1.000
_cell.length_c   1.000
_cell.angle_alpha   90.00
_cell.angle_beta   90.00
_cell.angle_gamma   90.00
#
_symmetry.space_group_name_H-M   'P 1'
#
loop_
_entity.id
_entity.type
_entity.pdbx_description
1 polymer ?
#
loop_
_entity_poly.entity_id
_entity_poly.type
_entity_poly.pdbx_seq_one_letter_code
_entity_poly.pdbx_strand_id
1 'polypeptide(L)'
;MDKALCVEASESGQCRTNPNTAPSIGGRMIRPFLVVALSLSIAACADGDSAVNTQSERVIPVAVAAARVGPAAPVIRSSAVLAHKDEMRLAFKIGGVIADIAVDEGSPVKAGQVLAQLELAEIGSQVEQTRQLLGKAERDLA
;
A
#
# COMPACT_ATOMS: atom_id res chain seq x y z
N MET A 1 20.38 -42.84 5.19
CA MET A 1 20.03 -44.25 5.40
C MET A 1 19.27 -44.31 6.73
N ASP A 2 17.95 -44.13 6.68
CA ASP A 2 16.93 -45.20 6.78
C ASP A 2 16.88 -45.78 8.21
N LYS A 3 15.77 -45.85 8.95
CA LYS A 3 14.35 -45.77 8.61
C LYS A 3 13.54 -45.58 9.90
N ALA A 4 12.40 -44.92 9.78
CA ALA A 4 11.32 -44.91 10.76
C ALA A 4 10.66 -46.29 10.91
N LEU A 5 10.21 -46.66 12.13
CA LEU A 5 8.93 -47.33 12.37
C LEU A 5 8.65 -47.43 13.88
N CYS A 6 7.77 -46.58 14.40
CA CYS A 6 7.00 -46.87 15.61
C CYS A 6 5.70 -47.56 15.15
N VAL A 7 5.45 -48.77 15.61
CA VAL A 7 4.17 -49.48 15.44
C VAL A 7 3.81 -50.19 16.74
N GLU A 8 2.59 -49.86 17.20
CA GLU A 8 1.70 -50.55 18.14
C GLU A 8 2.10 -50.70 19.61
N ALA A 9 1.51 -49.81 20.42
CA ALA A 9 1.31 -49.96 21.84
C ALA A 9 -0.14 -50.38 22.13
N SER A 10 -0.28 -51.13 23.23
CA SER A 10 -1.48 -51.37 24.04
C SER A 10 -2.48 -52.38 23.48
N GLU A 11 -2.37 -53.65 23.87
CA GLU A 11 -3.01 -54.19 25.10
C GLU A 11 -4.50 -53.84 25.19
N SER A 12 -5.35 -54.74 24.71
CA SER A 12 -6.40 -55.43 25.51
C SER A 12 -7.52 -55.96 24.60
N GLY A 13 -7.22 -57.05 23.90
CA GLY A 13 -8.21 -57.87 23.22
C GLY A 13 -8.94 -58.79 24.21
N GLN A 14 -10.21 -58.45 24.44
CA GLN A 14 -11.36 -59.32 24.66
C GLN A 14 -11.35 -60.51 25.67
N CYS A 15 -12.45 -60.53 26.44
CA CYS A 15 -13.28 -61.68 26.82
C CYS A 15 -12.70 -62.75 27.76
N ARG A 16 -13.15 -62.71 29.01
CA ARG A 16 -13.41 -63.91 29.82
C ARG A 16 -14.87 -63.94 30.28
N THR A 17 -15.53 -65.04 29.96
CA THR A 17 -16.86 -65.42 30.41
C THR A 17 -16.82 -66.11 31.78
N ASN A 18 -17.98 -66.04 32.46
CA ASN A 18 -18.50 -66.98 33.47
C ASN A 18 -18.13 -66.70 34.94
N PRO A 19 -18.83 -67.23 35.97
CA PRO A 19 -20.21 -67.76 36.06
C PRO A 19 -21.04 -67.15 37.21
N ASN A 20 -22.35 -67.46 37.17
CA ASN A 20 -23.21 -67.81 38.32
C ASN A 20 -23.34 -66.85 39.50
N THR A 21 -24.57 -66.37 39.75
CA THR A 21 -25.35 -66.82 40.92
C THR A 21 -26.77 -66.26 40.89
N ALA A 22 -27.76 -67.15 40.82
CA ALA A 22 -29.11 -66.89 41.31
C ALA A 22 -29.12 -67.13 42.84
N PRO A 23 -29.95 -66.40 43.58
CA PRO A 23 -31.13 -67.12 44.09
C PRO A 23 -32.43 -66.31 44.09
N SER A 24 -33.50 -67.08 43.92
CA SER A 24 -34.89 -66.81 44.30
C SER A 24 -35.04 -66.38 45.77
N ILE A 25 -36.06 -65.57 46.07
CA ILE A 25 -36.97 -65.49 47.26
C ILE A 25 -37.61 -64.08 47.13
N GLY A 26 -38.91 -63.84 46.99
CA GLY A 26 -40.05 -64.44 47.68
C GLY A 26 -40.58 -63.47 48.76
N GLY A 27 -41.47 -62.53 48.38
CA GLY A 27 -42.43 -61.91 49.32
C GLY A 27 -42.08 -60.55 49.95
N ARG A 28 -42.87 -59.52 49.58
CA ARG A 28 -43.13 -58.27 50.33
C ARG A 28 -41.92 -57.36 50.64
N MET A 29 -41.26 -56.86 49.60
CA MET A 29 -40.36 -55.70 49.72
C MET A 29 -40.31 -54.83 48.44
N ILE A 30 -41.50 -54.52 47.88
CA ILE A 30 -41.66 -53.68 46.66
C ILE A 30 -41.26 -52.21 46.90
N ARG A 31 -41.21 -51.73 48.15
CA ARG A 31 -40.82 -50.34 48.47
C ARG A 31 -39.32 -50.04 48.39
N PRO A 32 -38.38 -50.84 48.93
CA PRO A 32 -36.95 -50.56 48.73
C PRO A 32 -36.49 -50.82 47.29
N PHE A 33 -37.14 -51.75 46.56
CA PHE A 33 -36.80 -52.02 45.17
C PHE A 33 -37.10 -50.83 44.25
N LEU A 34 -38.17 -50.07 44.53
CA LEU A 34 -38.53 -48.87 43.77
C LEU A 34 -37.55 -47.72 44.03
N VAL A 35 -37.03 -47.58 45.26
CA VAL A 35 -36.02 -46.56 45.60
C VAL A 35 -34.66 -46.91 44.99
N VAL A 36 -34.26 -48.18 45.01
CA VAL A 36 -33.01 -48.64 44.37
C VAL A 36 -33.09 -48.50 42.86
N ALA A 37 -34.20 -48.92 42.22
CA ALA A 37 -34.41 -48.74 40.78
C ALA A 37 -34.39 -47.26 40.36
N LEU A 38 -35.01 -46.38 41.15
CA LEU A 38 -34.99 -44.94 40.88
C LEU A 38 -33.59 -44.33 41.03
N SER A 39 -32.82 -44.75 42.05
CA SER A 39 -31.43 -44.31 42.22
C SER A 39 -30.52 -44.79 41.08
N LEU A 40 -30.79 -45.98 40.53
CA LEU A 40 -30.04 -46.54 39.40
C LEU A 40 -30.33 -45.80 38.09
N SER A 41 -31.58 -45.34 37.88
CA SER A 41 -31.94 -44.52 36.73
C SER A 41 -31.29 -43.13 36.72
N ILE A 42 -31.00 -42.55 37.90
CA ILE A 42 -30.32 -41.24 37.99
C ILE A 42 -28.81 -41.40 37.75
N ALA A 43 -28.20 -42.50 38.18
CA ALA A 43 -26.79 -42.79 37.89
C ALA A 43 -26.54 -43.10 36.40
N ALA A 44 -27.50 -43.72 35.70
CA ALA A 44 -27.41 -43.99 34.26
C ALA A 44 -27.55 -42.74 33.37
N CYS A 45 -28.05 -41.63 33.93
CA CYS A 45 -28.10 -40.33 33.25
C CYS A 45 -26.89 -39.43 33.59
N ALA A 46 -25.95 -39.89 34.41
CA ALA A 46 -24.76 -39.12 34.80
C ALA A 46 -23.55 -39.36 33.89
N ASP A 47 -23.59 -40.36 33.01
CA ASP A 47 -22.64 -40.50 31.90
C ASP A 47 -23.11 -39.67 30.72
N GLY A 48 -23.01 -38.35 30.88
CA GLY A 48 -23.09 -37.37 29.81
C GLY A 48 -21.83 -37.34 28.95
N ASP A 49 -21.20 -38.49 28.71
CA ASP A 49 -20.25 -38.62 27.61
C ASP A 49 -21.08 -38.80 26.34
N SER A 50 -21.62 -37.68 25.86
CA SER A 50 -22.04 -37.60 24.47
C SER A 50 -20.80 -37.84 23.65
N ALA A 51 -20.59 -39.11 23.28
CA ALA A 51 -19.60 -39.52 22.32
C ALA A 51 -19.86 -38.68 21.07
N VAL A 52 -19.14 -37.56 20.96
CA VAL A 52 -18.99 -36.83 19.72
C VAL A 52 -18.53 -37.89 18.75
N ASN A 53 -19.38 -38.16 17.76
CA ASN A 53 -19.07 -39.11 16.71
C ASN A 53 -17.75 -38.67 16.08
N THR A 54 -16.67 -39.33 16.46
CA THR A 54 -15.37 -39.21 15.81
C THR A 54 -15.48 -39.95 14.48
N GLN A 55 -16.36 -39.48 13.59
CA GLN A 55 -16.05 -39.56 12.18
C GLN A 55 -14.72 -38.83 12.07
N SER A 56 -13.65 -39.61 11.93
CA SER A 56 -12.32 -39.13 11.61
C SER A 56 -12.51 -38.09 10.51
N GLU A 57 -12.41 -36.82 10.91
CA GLU A 57 -12.69 -35.71 10.02
C GLU A 57 -11.67 -35.85 8.90
N ARG A 58 -12.14 -36.22 7.71
CA ARG A 58 -11.26 -36.48 6.57
C ARG A 58 -10.65 -35.13 6.18
N VAL A 59 -9.50 -34.82 6.78
CA VAL A 59 -8.77 -33.59 6.49
C VAL A 59 -8.22 -33.70 5.08
N ILE A 60 -8.79 -32.91 4.18
CA ILE A 60 -8.31 -32.80 2.80
C ILE A 60 -7.17 -31.78 2.83
N PRO A 61 -5.93 -32.16 2.49
CA PRO A 61 -4.82 -31.21 2.48
C PRO A 61 -5.05 -30.16 1.39
N VAL A 62 -5.00 -28.89 1.79
CA VAL A 62 -5.10 -27.74 0.88
C VAL A 62 -3.77 -27.01 0.82
N ALA A 63 -3.40 -26.59 -0.39
CA ALA A 63 -2.24 -25.73 -0.58
C ALA A 63 -2.59 -24.31 -0.11
N VAL A 64 -1.80 -23.77 0.80
CA VAL A 64 -1.91 -22.38 1.25
C VAL A 64 -0.67 -21.60 0.83
N ALA A 65 -0.85 -20.31 0.56
CA ALA A 65 0.23 -19.37 0.34
C ALA A 65 0.04 -18.16 1.27
N ALA A 66 1.11 -17.74 1.92
CA ALA A 66 1.09 -16.54 2.76
C ALA A 66 0.93 -15.29 1.88
N ALA A 67 -0.08 -14.47 2.17
CA ALA A 67 -0.27 -13.20 1.51
C ALA A 67 0.92 -12.28 1.78
N ARG A 68 1.44 -11.64 0.73
CA ARG A 68 2.53 -10.67 0.83
C ARG A 68 2.00 -9.31 0.42
N VAL A 69 2.30 -8.30 1.22
CA VAL A 69 2.00 -6.90 0.87
C VAL A 69 3.03 -6.47 -0.18
N GLY A 70 2.54 -6.19 -1.39
CA GLY A 70 3.33 -5.64 -2.49
C GLY A 70 2.61 -4.44 -3.08
N PRO A 71 3.29 -3.64 -3.93
CA PRO A 71 2.64 -2.54 -4.62
C PRO A 71 1.44 -3.09 -5.42
N ALA A 72 0.24 -2.63 -5.07
CA ALA A 72 -1.01 -3.06 -5.70
C ALA A 72 -1.17 -2.55 -7.13
N ALA A 73 -0.31 -1.61 -7.55
CA ALA A 73 -0.34 -0.99 -8.86
C ALA A 73 0.98 -1.19 -9.60
N PRO A 74 0.94 -1.44 -10.93
CA PRO A 74 2.13 -1.48 -11.75
C PRO A 74 2.79 -0.10 -11.83
N VAL A 75 4.14 -0.08 -11.88
CA VAL A 75 4.91 1.17 -12.05
C VAL A 75 4.68 1.69 -13.47
N ILE A 76 4.04 2.85 -13.60
CA ILE A 76 3.82 3.52 -14.88
C ILE A 76 5.11 4.27 -15.24
N ARG A 77 5.77 3.83 -16.32
CA ARG A 77 6.93 4.53 -16.90
C ARG A 77 6.45 5.32 -18.11
N SER A 78 6.66 6.62 -18.09
CA SER A 78 6.37 7.50 -19.21
C SER A 78 7.61 8.32 -19.53
N SER A 79 7.93 8.46 -20.82
CA SER A 79 8.97 9.36 -21.31
C SER A 79 8.34 10.69 -21.69
N ALA A 80 8.93 11.79 -21.25
CA ALA A 80 8.53 13.14 -21.64
C ALA A 80 9.75 13.94 -22.07
N VAL A 81 9.54 14.91 -22.95
CA VAL A 81 10.54 15.90 -23.32
C VAL A 81 10.38 17.09 -22.37
N LEU A 82 11.48 17.52 -21.77
CA LEU A 82 11.51 18.75 -20.97
C LEU A 82 11.59 19.94 -21.93
N ALA A 83 10.71 20.92 -21.71
CA ALA A 83 10.76 22.21 -22.37
C ALA A 83 10.98 23.30 -21.32
N HIS A 84 11.63 24.39 -21.73
CA HIS A 84 11.75 25.56 -20.87
C HIS A 84 10.37 26.18 -20.62
N LYS A 85 10.11 26.59 -19.37
CA LYS A 85 8.85 27.23 -18.99
C LYS A 85 8.66 28.56 -19.73
N ASP A 86 9.74 29.33 -19.85
CA ASP A 86 9.76 30.65 -20.46
C ASP A 86 10.99 30.74 -21.38
N GLU A 87 10.78 30.98 -22.69
CA GLU A 87 11.83 31.26 -23.67
C GLU A 87 11.58 32.66 -24.24
N MET A 88 12.55 33.56 -24.08
CA MET A 88 12.47 34.92 -24.63
C MET A 88 13.52 35.06 -25.72
N ARG A 89 13.08 35.18 -26.97
CA ARG A 89 13.98 35.51 -28.08
C ARG A 89 14.25 37.00 -28.04
N LEU A 90 15.48 37.36 -27.67
CA LEU A 90 15.91 38.75 -27.64
C LEU A 90 16.02 39.27 -29.08
N ALA A 91 15.19 40.24 -29.41
CA ALA A 91 15.28 40.99 -30.65
C ALA A 91 15.37 42.48 -30.31
N PHE A 92 16.21 43.21 -31.03
CA PHE A 92 16.31 44.66 -30.86
C PHE A 92 15.03 45.31 -31.40
N LYS A 93 14.39 46.14 -30.57
CA LYS A 93 13.16 46.88 -30.93
C LYS A 93 13.37 47.85 -32.11
N ILE A 94 14.62 48.27 -32.31
CA ILE A 94 15.09 49.16 -33.36
C ILE A 94 16.27 48.50 -34.06
N GLY A 95 16.37 48.67 -35.38
CA GLY A 95 17.55 48.23 -36.13
C GLY A 95 18.76 49.10 -35.82
N GLY A 96 19.96 48.51 -35.83
CA GLY A 96 21.23 49.22 -35.68
C GLY A 96 22.39 48.23 -35.53
N VAL A 97 23.62 48.75 -35.43
CA VAL A 97 24.84 47.95 -35.27
C VAL A 97 25.14 47.75 -33.79
N ILE A 98 25.50 46.52 -33.39
CA ILE A 98 25.91 46.22 -32.01
C ILE A 98 27.29 46.83 -31.78
N ALA A 99 27.40 47.71 -30.78
CA ALA A 99 28.66 48.31 -30.36
C ALA A 99 29.44 47.37 -29.44
N ASP A 100 28.75 46.73 -28.49
CA ASP A 100 29.37 45.85 -27.50
C ASP A 100 28.38 44.80 -26.95
N ILE A 101 28.91 43.66 -26.52
CA ILE A 101 28.17 42.57 -25.85
C ILE A 101 28.82 42.36 -24.47
N ALA A 102 28.06 42.61 -23.42
CA ALA A 102 28.55 42.64 -22.04
C ALA A 102 28.45 41.29 -21.30
N VAL A 103 28.00 40.22 -21.98
CA VAL A 103 27.74 38.90 -21.38
C VAL A 103 28.19 37.77 -22.30
N ASP A 104 28.72 36.71 -21.71
CA ASP A 104 29.07 35.48 -22.43
C ASP A 104 27.88 34.52 -22.53
N GLU A 105 27.90 33.69 -23.56
CA GLU A 105 26.89 32.64 -23.77
C GLU A 105 26.80 31.69 -22.56
N GLY A 106 25.57 31.44 -22.09
CA GLY A 106 25.31 30.58 -20.94
C GLY A 106 25.46 31.25 -19.57
N SER A 107 25.86 32.52 -19.51
CA SER A 107 25.97 33.26 -18.25
C SER A 107 24.61 33.55 -17.62
N PRO A 108 24.45 33.43 -16.28
CA PRO A 108 23.23 33.82 -15.60
C PRO A 108 23.07 35.35 -15.60
N VAL A 109 21.88 35.84 -15.96
CA VAL A 109 21.57 37.27 -16.06
C VAL A 109 20.38 37.66 -15.18
N LYS A 110 20.33 38.93 -14.77
CA LYS A 110 19.23 39.49 -13.96
C LYS A 110 18.35 40.42 -14.78
N ALA A 111 17.09 40.58 -14.34
CA ALA A 111 16.19 41.56 -14.94
C ALA A 111 16.79 42.98 -14.85
N GLY A 112 16.81 43.69 -15.99
CA GLY A 112 17.39 45.03 -16.09
C GLY A 112 18.90 45.07 -16.36
N GLN A 113 19.58 43.92 -16.43
CA GLN A 113 20.97 43.86 -16.84
C GLN A 113 21.11 44.14 -18.35
N VAL A 114 22.05 45.01 -18.71
CA VAL A 114 22.39 45.29 -20.10
C VAL A 114 23.16 44.10 -20.66
N LEU A 115 22.67 43.54 -21.77
CA LEU A 115 23.28 42.38 -22.43
C LEU A 115 24.12 42.80 -23.63
N ALA A 116 23.64 43.79 -24.38
CA ALA A 116 24.33 44.37 -25.52
C ALA A 116 23.94 45.84 -25.67
N GLN A 117 24.86 46.64 -26.20
CA GLN A 117 24.64 48.06 -26.50
C GLN A 117 24.65 48.29 -28.00
N LEU A 118 23.69 49.08 -28.48
CA LEU A 118 23.59 49.50 -29.88
C LEU A 118 24.34 50.81 -30.11
N GLU A 119 24.95 50.95 -31.28
CA GLU A 119 25.49 52.23 -31.73
C GLU A 119 24.34 53.13 -32.23
N LEU A 120 24.12 54.26 -31.54
CA LEU A 120 22.94 55.12 -31.70
C LEU A 120 23.20 56.41 -32.49
N ALA A 121 24.15 56.41 -33.43
CA ALA A 121 24.58 57.63 -34.13
C ALA A 121 23.42 58.41 -34.76
N GLU A 122 22.49 57.71 -35.44
CA GLU A 122 21.37 58.33 -36.13
C GLU A 122 20.29 58.86 -35.17
N ILE A 123 19.93 58.06 -34.15
CA ILE A 123 18.97 58.46 -33.11
C ILE A 123 19.47 59.65 -32.30
N GLY A 124 20.77 59.70 -31.98
CA GLY A 124 21.37 60.83 -31.27
C GLY A 124 21.15 62.14 -32.01
N SER A 125 21.36 62.14 -33.33
CA SER A 125 21.15 63.34 -34.16
C SER A 125 19.69 63.82 -34.15
N GLN A 126 18.73 62.89 -34.21
CA GLN A 126 17.32 63.22 -34.23
C GLN A 126 16.83 63.74 -32.88
N VAL A 127 17.30 63.17 -31.78
CA VAL A 127 17.01 63.66 -30.42
C VAL A 127 17.54 65.08 -30.23
N GLU A 128 18.77 65.36 -30.69
CA GLU A 128 19.33 66.71 -30.62
C GLU A 128 18.54 67.71 -31.46
N GLN A 129 18.14 67.34 -32.68
CA GLN A 129 17.28 68.18 -33.52
C GLN A 129 15.96 68.49 -32.81
N THR A 130 15.30 67.49 -32.22
CA THR A 130 14.05 67.70 -31.48
C THR A 130 14.24 68.60 -30.26
N ARG A 131 15.35 68.47 -29.51
CA ARG A 131 15.68 69.36 -28.39
C ARG A 131 15.85 70.81 -28.83
N GLN A 132 16.54 71.04 -29.95
CA GLN A 132 16.70 72.39 -30.51
C GLN A 132 15.36 72.98 -30.96
N LEU A 133 14.50 72.18 -31.58
CA LEU A 133 13.15 72.61 -31.97
C LEU A 133 12.27 72.93 -30.77
N LEU A 134 12.33 72.12 -29.70
CA LEU A 134 11.61 72.36 -28.46
C LEU A 134 12.06 73.68 -27.82
N GLY A 135 13.37 73.88 -27.66
CA GLY A 135 13.90 75.12 -27.07
C GLY A 135 13.59 76.36 -27.93
N LYS A 136 13.45 76.21 -29.24
CA LYS A 136 12.93 77.28 -30.11
C LYS A 136 11.47 77.58 -29.82
N ALA A 137 10.61 76.55 -29.79
CA ALA A 137 9.18 76.71 -29.52
C ALA A 137 8.91 77.32 -28.13
N GLU A 138 9.67 76.94 -27.11
CA GLU A 138 9.58 77.52 -25.76
C GLU A 138 9.92 79.01 -25.75
N ARG A 139 10.92 79.43 -26.54
CA ARG A 139 11.27 80.85 -26.70
C ARG A 139 10.22 81.61 -27.50
N ASP A 140 9.64 81.00 -28.51
CA ASP A 140 8.59 81.62 -29.34
C ASP A 140 7.27 81.81 -28.56
N LEU A 141 7.10 81.13 -27.41
CA LEU A 141 5.95 81.21 -26.50
C LEU A 141 6.11 82.23 -25.36
N ALA A 142 7.33 82.69 -25.08
CA ALA A 142 7.65 83.65 -24.02
C ALA A 142 7.58 85.09 -24.52
#